data_AF-A0A1H7MR12-F1
#
_entry.id   AF-A0A1H7MR12-F1
#
_cell.length_a   1.000
_cell.length_b   1.000
_cell.length_c   1.000
_cell.angle_alpha   90.00
_cell.angle_beta   90.00
_cell.angle_gamma   90.00
#
_symmetry.space_group_name_H-M   'P 1'
#
loop_
_entity.id
_entity.type
_entity.pdbx_description
1 polymer ?
#
loop_
_entity_poly.entity_id
_entity_poly.type
_entity_poly.pdbx_seq_one_letter_code
_entity_poly.pdbx_strand_id
1 'polypeptide(L)'
;MVFSKMVKTKRIGLWLLALFICVLAIIIITVNKPTKEESVAAFLNDNRSQLEDIADRQLSGDCSTTSIGSVKVEGVFRNSDGEEIVQFMCSGRGFVSASKYYGFYYSPSDTPAAFQNVDMKLEDKGGTWTWHESGSDNGGITKKITDGWYYYEAWL
;
A
#
# COMPACT_ATOMS: atom_id res chain seq x y z
N MET A 1 -1.11 -57.42 -24.63
CA MET A 1 -1.98 -56.25 -24.36
C MET A 1 -1.72 -55.54 -23.01
N VAL A 2 -1.11 -56.21 -22.01
CA VAL A 2 -0.90 -55.67 -20.64
C VAL A 2 0.20 -54.59 -20.55
N PHE A 3 1.31 -54.74 -21.29
CA PHE A 3 2.44 -53.80 -21.26
C PHE A 3 2.10 -52.38 -21.74
N SER A 4 1.25 -52.23 -22.76
CA SER A 4 0.88 -50.92 -23.33
C SER A 4 0.05 -50.07 -22.36
N LYS A 5 -0.87 -50.68 -21.59
CA LYS A 5 -1.63 -49.97 -20.55
C LYS A 5 -0.70 -49.42 -19.46
N MET A 6 0.27 -50.21 -19.00
CA MET A 6 1.17 -49.86 -17.90
C MET A 6 2.08 -48.66 -18.20
N VAL A 7 2.57 -48.52 -19.44
CA VAL A 7 3.37 -47.36 -19.88
C VAL A 7 2.51 -46.09 -19.94
N LYS A 8 1.24 -46.22 -20.36
CA LYS A 8 0.29 -45.10 -20.44
C LYS A 8 -0.07 -44.57 -19.05
N THR A 9 -0.30 -45.44 -18.06
CA THR A 9 -0.59 -45.03 -16.67
C THR A 9 0.59 -44.33 -16.00
N LYS A 10 1.83 -44.80 -16.23
CA LYS A 10 3.05 -44.13 -15.71
C LYS A 10 3.25 -42.75 -16.30
N ARG A 11 2.96 -42.58 -17.60
CA ARG A 11 2.99 -41.26 -18.28
C ARG A 11 1.94 -40.31 -17.72
N ILE A 12 0.70 -40.78 -17.52
CA ILE A 12 -0.38 -39.97 -16.90
C ILE A 12 -0.02 -39.57 -15.48
N GLY A 13 0.55 -40.48 -14.68
CA GLY A 13 1.03 -40.18 -13.32
C GLY A 13 2.13 -39.10 -13.30
N LEU A 14 3.06 -39.14 -14.28
CA LEU A 14 4.10 -38.12 -14.41
C LEU A 14 3.53 -36.72 -14.72
N TRP A 15 2.54 -36.65 -15.62
CA TRP A 15 1.86 -35.39 -15.95
C TRP A 15 1.03 -34.84 -14.79
N LEU A 16 0.35 -35.70 -14.04
CA LEU A 16 -0.39 -35.30 -12.84
C LEU A 16 0.54 -34.80 -11.73
N LEU A 17 1.70 -35.44 -11.56
CA LEU A 17 2.73 -34.98 -10.61
C LEU A 17 3.31 -33.63 -11.03
N ALA A 18 3.64 -33.44 -12.32
CA ALA A 18 4.14 -32.16 -12.83
C ALA A 18 3.09 -31.04 -12.66
N LEU A 19 1.81 -31.32 -12.95
CA LEU A 19 0.72 -30.37 -12.74
C LEU A 19 0.58 -30.01 -11.25
N PHE A 20 0.66 -31.00 -10.36
CA PHE A 20 0.60 -30.77 -8.92
C PHE A 20 1.75 -29.89 -8.42
N ILE A 21 2.98 -30.11 -8.90
CA ILE A 21 4.14 -29.26 -8.58
C ILE A 21 3.93 -27.83 -9.10
N CYS A 22 3.42 -27.66 -10.32
CA CYS A 22 3.11 -26.33 -10.86
C CYS A 22 2.05 -25.59 -10.03
N VAL A 23 0.99 -26.29 -9.60
CA VAL A 23 -0.04 -25.70 -8.74
C VAL A 23 0.55 -25.31 -7.37
N LEU A 24 1.38 -26.17 -6.76
CA LEU A 24 2.08 -25.84 -5.52
C LEU A 24 3.01 -24.64 -5.67
N ALA A 25 3.77 -24.55 -6.76
CA ALA A 25 4.65 -23.42 -7.03
C ALA A 25 3.86 -22.11 -7.18
N ILE A 26 2.71 -22.12 -7.87
CA ILE A 26 1.82 -20.97 -7.99
C ILE A 26 1.30 -20.56 -6.61
N ILE A 27 0.84 -21.52 -5.78
CA ILE A 27 0.36 -21.24 -4.42
C ILE A 27 1.45 -20.58 -3.59
N ILE A 28 2.66 -21.13 -3.58
CA ILE A 28 3.82 -20.57 -2.84
C ILE A 28 4.12 -19.14 -3.30
N ILE A 29 4.11 -18.88 -4.62
CA ILE A 29 4.34 -17.53 -5.17
C ILE A 29 3.22 -16.57 -4.74
N THR A 30 1.97 -17.02 -4.70
CA THR A 30 0.84 -16.16 -4.32
C THR A 30 0.78 -15.83 -2.83
N VAL A 31 1.13 -16.79 -1.97
CA VAL A 31 1.06 -16.64 -0.51
C VAL A 31 2.20 -15.77 0.02
N ASN A 32 3.37 -15.79 -0.62
CA ASN A 32 4.55 -15.04 -0.18
C ASN A 32 4.65 -13.63 -0.78
N LYS A 33 3.60 -13.10 -1.41
CA LYS A 33 3.64 -11.71 -1.88
C LYS A 33 3.52 -10.78 -0.67
N PRO A 34 4.42 -9.78 -0.53
CA PRO A 34 4.28 -8.80 0.52
C PRO A 34 2.95 -8.07 0.37
N THR A 35 2.32 -7.76 1.50
CA THR A 35 1.18 -6.85 1.55
C THR A 35 1.60 -5.46 1.02
N LYS A 36 0.61 -4.64 0.68
CA LYS A 36 0.86 -3.25 0.29
C LYS A 36 1.61 -2.48 1.39
N GLU A 37 1.18 -2.66 2.63
CA GLU A 37 1.78 -2.07 3.82
C GLU A 37 3.26 -2.49 3.98
N GLU A 38 3.56 -3.78 3.87
CA GLU A 38 4.95 -4.27 3.93
C GLU A 38 5.80 -3.74 2.77
N SER A 39 5.22 -3.64 1.57
CA SER A 39 5.92 -3.09 0.39
C SER A 39 6.22 -1.59 0.56
N VAL A 40 5.28 -0.84 1.14
CA VAL A 40 5.46 0.57 1.48
C VAL A 40 6.51 0.75 2.56
N ALA A 41 6.45 -0.05 3.63
CA ALA A 41 7.43 0.01 4.71
C ALA A 41 8.85 -0.31 4.21
N ALA A 42 9.00 -1.34 3.36
CA ALA A 42 10.27 -1.65 2.72
C ALA A 42 10.78 -0.50 1.84
N PHE A 43 9.91 0.04 0.98
CA PHE A 43 10.27 1.19 0.14
C PHE A 43 10.70 2.41 0.96
N LEU A 44 9.97 2.70 2.04
CA LEU A 44 10.29 3.80 2.94
C LEU A 44 11.66 3.61 3.59
N ASN A 45 11.95 2.42 4.11
CA ASN A 45 13.22 2.12 4.75
C ASN A 45 14.39 2.21 3.76
N ASP A 46 14.21 1.70 2.54
CA ASP A 46 15.23 1.73 1.49
C ASP A 46 15.51 3.15 0.98
N ASN A 47 14.55 4.09 1.10
CA ASN A 47 14.63 5.45 0.56
C ASN A 47 14.55 6.55 1.64
N ARG A 48 14.74 6.20 2.92
CA ARG A 48 14.40 7.06 4.08
C ARG A 48 14.95 8.47 3.98
N SER A 49 16.27 8.60 3.78
CA SER A 49 16.93 9.91 3.71
C SER A 49 16.43 10.76 2.53
N GLN A 50 16.13 10.15 1.39
CA GLN A 50 15.60 10.88 0.23
C GLN A 50 14.16 11.33 0.48
N LEU A 51 13.34 10.50 1.14
CA LEU A 51 11.96 10.83 1.47
C LEU A 51 11.87 11.95 2.52
N GLU A 52 12.77 11.96 3.50
CA GLU A 52 12.89 13.03 4.49
C GLU A 52 13.29 14.36 3.83
N ASP A 53 14.30 14.35 2.95
CA ASP A 53 14.67 15.54 2.16
C ASP A 53 13.51 16.06 1.31
N ILE A 54 12.77 15.17 0.65
CA ILE A 54 11.58 15.56 -0.13
C ILE A 54 10.51 16.16 0.78
N ALA A 55 10.26 15.57 1.95
CA ALA A 55 9.27 16.08 2.88
C ALA A 55 9.63 17.49 3.37
N ASP A 56 10.88 17.71 3.78
CA ASP A 56 11.38 19.01 4.21
C ASP A 56 11.27 20.06 3.09
N ARG A 57 11.66 19.69 1.87
CA ARG A 57 11.56 20.59 0.71
C ARG A 57 10.10 20.94 0.38
N GLN A 58 9.20 19.97 0.38
CA GLN A 58 7.77 20.21 0.18
C GLN A 58 7.20 21.16 1.24
N LEU A 59 7.52 20.95 2.52
CA LEU A 59 7.09 21.83 3.63
C LEU A 59 7.69 23.25 3.51
N SER A 60 8.88 23.38 2.93
CA SER A 60 9.49 24.69 2.64
C SER A 60 8.95 25.37 1.37
N GLY A 61 8.08 24.68 0.61
CA GLY A 61 7.48 25.17 -0.64
C GLY A 61 8.23 24.81 -1.92
N ASP A 62 9.29 24.00 -1.85
CA ASP A 62 9.93 23.42 -3.04
C ASP A 62 9.22 22.12 -3.47
N CYS A 63 8.35 22.25 -4.46
CA CYS A 63 7.60 21.14 -5.05
C CYS A 63 8.25 20.57 -6.33
N SER A 64 9.56 20.78 -6.55
CA SER A 64 10.26 20.35 -7.77
C SER A 64 10.27 18.84 -7.98
N THR A 65 10.25 18.06 -6.90
CA THR A 65 10.23 16.58 -6.98
C THR A 65 8.79 16.07 -7.02
N THR A 66 8.43 15.42 -8.12
CA THR A 66 7.07 14.92 -8.37
C THR A 66 6.95 13.39 -8.25
N SER A 67 8.07 12.65 -8.24
CA SER A 67 8.08 11.21 -8.04
C SER A 67 9.44 10.66 -7.61
N ILE A 68 9.42 9.46 -7.05
CA ILE A 68 10.56 8.60 -6.73
C ILE A 68 10.21 7.18 -7.15
N GLY A 69 10.85 6.68 -8.21
CA GLY A 69 10.48 5.39 -8.81
C GLY A 69 9.01 5.38 -9.25
N SER A 70 8.23 4.42 -8.75
CA SER A 70 6.78 4.33 -9.00
C SER A 70 5.93 5.13 -8.02
N VAL A 71 6.53 5.77 -7.01
CA VAL A 71 5.81 6.54 -5.99
C VAL A 71 5.72 7.99 -6.43
N LYS A 72 4.49 8.52 -6.47
CA LYS A 72 4.21 9.93 -6.79
C LYS A 72 4.24 10.75 -5.50
N VAL A 73 4.86 11.93 -5.56
CA VAL A 73 4.75 12.94 -4.50
C VAL A 73 3.46 13.73 -4.76
N GLU A 74 2.49 13.66 -3.86
CA GLU A 74 1.22 14.38 -3.99
C GLU A 74 1.28 15.79 -3.42
N GLY A 75 2.26 16.06 -2.56
CA GLY A 75 2.55 17.37 -1.98
C GLY A 75 2.04 17.51 -0.55
N VAL A 76 1.91 18.76 -0.12
CA VAL A 76 1.51 19.14 1.24
C VAL A 76 0.00 19.25 1.35
N PHE A 77 -0.58 18.62 2.37
CA PHE A 77 -2.00 18.74 2.72
C PHE A 77 -2.15 19.34 4.12
N ARG A 78 -2.87 20.45 4.21
CA ARG A 78 -3.12 21.19 5.46
C ARG A 78 -4.56 20.97 5.94
N ASN A 79 -4.73 20.66 7.22
CA ASN A 79 -6.06 20.56 7.86
C ASN A 79 -6.55 21.91 8.42
N SER A 80 -7.73 21.93 9.03
CA SER A 80 -8.33 23.16 9.57
C SER A 80 -7.54 23.77 10.75
N ASP A 81 -6.79 22.95 11.49
CA ASP A 81 -5.92 23.38 12.60
C ASP A 81 -4.55 23.91 12.12
N GLY A 82 -4.29 23.85 10.81
CA GLY A 82 -3.04 24.30 10.21
C GLY A 82 -1.92 23.26 10.24
N GLU A 83 -2.17 22.05 10.73
CA GLU A 83 -1.23 20.93 10.66
C GLU A 83 -1.06 20.46 9.22
N GLU A 84 0.17 20.10 8.87
CA GLU A 84 0.54 19.70 7.52
C GLU A 84 1.06 18.27 7.49
N ILE A 85 0.71 17.54 6.43
CA ILE A 85 1.36 16.27 6.08
C ILE A 85 1.92 16.36 4.66
N VAL A 86 2.97 15.59 4.37
CA VAL A 86 3.46 15.38 3.00
C VAL A 86 3.05 13.99 2.53
N GLN A 87 2.23 13.90 1.49
CA GLN A 87 1.65 12.64 1.04
C GLN A 87 2.34 12.08 -0.21
N PHE A 88 2.51 10.75 -0.23
CA PHE A 88 3.12 9.96 -1.29
C PHE A 88 2.17 8.85 -1.72
N MET A 89 1.89 8.76 -3.02
CA MET A 89 0.97 7.76 -3.59
C MET A 89 1.73 6.64 -4.30
N CYS A 90 1.46 5.39 -3.93
CA CYS A 90 2.06 4.21 -4.55
C CYS A 90 1.23 3.70 -5.74
N SER A 91 -0.10 3.63 -5.59
CA SER A 91 -1.01 3.26 -6.69
C SER A 91 -2.47 3.55 -6.32
N GLY A 92 -3.26 3.92 -7.34
CA GLY A 92 -4.72 3.92 -7.30
C GLY A 92 -5.26 2.88 -8.28
N ARG A 93 -6.26 2.09 -7.87
CA ARG A 93 -6.97 1.16 -8.77
C ARG A 93 -8.48 1.30 -8.55
N GLY A 94 -9.20 1.66 -9.61
CA GLY A 94 -10.65 1.81 -9.61
C GLY A 94 -11.21 2.01 -11.01
N PHE A 95 -12.39 1.44 -11.28
CA PHE A 95 -13.28 2.02 -12.27
C PHE A 95 -13.92 3.24 -11.59
N VAL A 96 -14.12 4.32 -12.34
CA VAL A 96 -14.37 5.71 -11.91
C VAL A 96 -15.38 5.93 -10.76
N SER A 97 -16.18 4.93 -10.34
CA SER A 97 -17.14 5.01 -9.23
C SER A 97 -16.73 4.32 -7.91
N ALA A 98 -15.56 3.66 -7.83
CA ALA A 98 -15.02 3.13 -6.56
C ALA A 98 -13.49 2.97 -6.67
N SER A 99 -12.75 4.01 -6.29
CA SER A 99 -11.29 4.02 -6.40
C SER A 99 -10.65 3.74 -5.06
N LYS A 100 -9.81 2.70 -5.02
CA LYS A 100 -8.96 2.43 -3.86
C LYS A 100 -7.57 2.98 -4.09
N TYR A 101 -7.13 3.85 -3.19
CA TYR A 101 -5.81 4.46 -3.16
C TYR A 101 -5.02 3.93 -1.98
N TYR A 102 -3.70 3.82 -2.15
CA TYR A 102 -2.80 3.56 -1.03
C TYR A 102 -1.45 4.23 -1.24
N GLY A 103 -0.79 4.45 -0.13
CA GLY A 103 0.50 5.12 -0.09
C GLY A 103 0.93 5.34 1.35
N PHE A 104 1.68 6.41 1.56
CA PHE A 104 2.15 6.82 2.87
C PHE A 104 2.27 8.33 2.97
N TYR A 105 2.43 8.84 4.18
CA TYR A 105 2.68 10.26 4.40
C TYR A 105 3.66 10.49 5.54
N TYR A 106 4.33 11.64 5.48
CA TYR A 106 5.10 12.20 6.57
C TYR A 106 4.22 13.17 7.38
N SER A 107 4.22 13.02 8.70
CA SER A 107 3.53 13.87 9.67
C SER A 107 4.58 14.47 10.62
N PRO A 108 4.90 15.78 10.51
CA PRO A 108 5.89 16.43 11.38
C PRO A 108 5.54 16.36 12.87
N SER A 109 4.25 16.34 13.20
CA SER A 109 3.72 16.21 14.56
C SER A 109 3.66 14.77 15.07
N ASP A 110 4.02 13.78 14.25
CA ASP A 110 3.86 12.35 14.55
C ASP A 110 2.42 12.01 14.99
N THR A 111 1.44 12.63 14.31
CA THR A 111 0.01 12.38 14.50
C THR A 111 -0.59 11.72 13.26
N PRO A 112 -1.51 10.75 13.44
CA PRO A 112 -2.20 10.12 12.33
C PRO A 112 -3.21 11.10 11.69
N ALA A 113 -3.33 11.03 10.37
CA ALA A 113 -4.24 11.83 9.56
C ALA A 113 -5.12 10.95 8.66
N ALA A 114 -6.31 11.44 8.32
CA ALA A 114 -7.09 10.87 7.23
C ALA A 114 -6.43 11.16 5.87
N PHE A 115 -6.93 10.52 4.80
CA PHE A 115 -6.40 10.74 3.45
C PHE A 115 -6.42 12.23 3.08
N GLN A 116 -5.32 12.76 2.55
CA GLN A 116 -5.18 14.18 2.23
C GLN A 116 -5.43 15.13 3.41
N ASN A 117 -5.20 14.66 4.64
CA ASN A 117 -5.34 15.41 5.88
C ASN A 117 -6.71 16.06 6.08
N VAL A 118 -7.78 15.46 5.53
CA VAL A 118 -9.13 15.98 5.73
C VAL A 118 -9.54 15.85 7.19
N ASP A 119 -10.27 16.85 7.71
CA ASP A 119 -10.74 16.90 9.10
C ASP A 119 -11.79 15.80 9.36
N MET A 120 -11.32 14.61 9.65
CA MET A 120 -12.13 13.43 9.89
C MET A 120 -11.79 12.81 11.23
N LYS A 121 -12.83 12.39 11.95
CA LYS A 121 -12.64 11.68 13.22
C LYS A 121 -11.96 10.34 12.95
N LEU A 122 -10.80 10.15 13.56
CA LEU A 122 -10.06 8.89 13.55
C LEU A 122 -10.46 8.03 14.75
N GLU A 123 -10.79 6.76 14.51
CA GLU A 123 -10.99 5.76 15.55
C GLU A 123 -9.74 4.89 15.70
N ASP A 124 -9.04 5.00 16.84
CA ASP A 124 -7.87 4.17 17.15
C ASP A 124 -8.26 2.73 17.50
N LYS A 125 -7.64 1.78 16.82
CA LYS A 125 -7.75 0.33 17.04
C LYS A 125 -6.36 -0.29 17.20
N GLY A 126 -5.56 0.29 18.10
CA GLY A 126 -4.24 -0.25 18.49
C GLY A 126 -3.15 0.04 17.47
N GLY A 127 -3.03 1.30 17.04
CA GLY A 127 -2.02 1.72 16.05
C GLY A 127 -2.50 1.64 14.59
N THR A 128 -3.78 1.32 14.40
CA THR A 128 -4.53 1.48 13.15
C THR A 128 -5.69 2.41 13.42
N TRP A 129 -5.79 3.50 12.69
CA TRP A 129 -6.89 4.44 12.77
C TRP A 129 -7.81 4.28 11.56
N THR A 130 -9.11 4.19 11.80
CA THR A 130 -10.13 4.13 10.75
C THR A 130 -10.89 5.45 10.67
N TRP A 131 -11.24 5.88 9.46
CA TRP A 131 -12.10 7.05 9.22
C TRP A 131 -13.17 6.74 8.17
N HIS A 132 -14.28 7.45 8.25
CA HIS A 132 -15.45 7.24 7.38
C HIS A 132 -16.25 8.53 7.21
N GLU A 133 -16.57 8.88 5.97
CA GLU A 133 -17.37 10.08 5.63
C GLU A 133 -18.87 9.80 5.78
N SER A 134 -19.52 10.60 6.63
CA SER A 134 -20.94 10.44 6.93
C SER A 134 -21.82 10.59 5.68
N GLY A 135 -22.70 9.61 5.45
CA GLY A 135 -23.64 9.64 4.32
C GLY A 135 -23.05 9.20 2.98
N SER A 136 -21.84 8.64 2.98
CA SER A 136 -21.21 8.03 1.81
C SER A 136 -20.60 6.67 2.18
N ASP A 137 -20.09 5.94 1.20
CA ASP A 137 -19.27 4.75 1.46
C ASP A 137 -17.77 5.10 1.59
N ASN A 138 -17.40 6.38 1.53
CA ASN A 138 -16.01 6.82 1.53
C ASN A 138 -15.38 6.62 2.90
N GLY A 139 -14.09 6.32 2.91
CA GLY A 139 -13.37 6.07 4.14
C GLY A 139 -11.95 5.64 3.90
N GLY A 140 -11.29 5.27 4.99
CA GLY A 140 -9.92 4.83 4.92
C GLY A 140 -9.39 4.27 6.22
N ILE A 141 -8.14 3.84 6.13
CA ILE A 141 -7.31 3.51 7.27
C ILE A 141 -6.01 4.29 7.20
N THR A 142 -5.45 4.60 8.37
CA THR A 142 -4.05 4.97 8.51
C THR A 142 -3.38 4.14 9.59
N LYS A 143 -2.10 3.82 9.41
CA LYS A 143 -1.33 2.97 10.33
C LYS A 143 0.06 3.54 10.50
N LYS A 144 0.59 3.50 11.73
CA LYS A 144 1.96 3.95 11.98
C LYS A 144 2.96 2.94 11.42
N ILE A 145 3.94 3.41 10.64
CA ILE A 145 5.05 2.59 10.15
C ILE A 145 6.26 2.79 11.09
N THR A 146 6.66 4.04 11.28
CA THR A 146 7.73 4.50 12.15
C THR A 146 7.48 5.95 12.55
N ASP A 147 8.37 6.58 13.33
CA ASP A 147 8.18 7.95 13.80
C ASP A 147 8.06 8.92 12.63
N GLY A 148 6.97 9.70 12.63
CA GLY A 148 6.59 10.65 11.60
C GLY A 148 6.05 10.02 10.32
N TRP A 149 5.99 8.69 10.19
CA TRP A 149 5.66 8.03 8.93
C TRP A 149 4.50 7.04 9.07
N TYR A 150 3.50 7.22 8.21
CA TYR A 150 2.26 6.47 8.27
C TYR A 150 1.87 5.92 6.92
N TYR A 151 1.34 4.70 6.92
CA TYR A 151 0.65 4.09 5.77
C TYR A 151 -0.79 4.59 5.69
N TYR A 152 -1.36 4.65 4.49
CA TYR A 152 -2.80 4.85 4.31
C TYR A 152 -3.40 3.93 3.23
N GLU A 153 -4.68 3.59 3.41
CA GLU A 153 -5.58 3.22 2.32
C GLU A 153 -6.81 4.12 2.38
N ALA A 154 -7.30 4.52 1.21
CA ALA A 154 -8.54 5.28 1.07
C ALA A 154 -9.42 4.64 0.00
N TRP A 155 -10.72 4.64 0.22
CA TRP A 155 -11.74 4.27 -0.75
C TRP A 155 -12.69 5.46 -0.91
N LEU A 156 -12.78 5.94 -2.15
CA LEU A 156 -13.52 7.14 -2.57
C LEU A 156 -14.43 6.82 -3.76
#